data_AF-A0A1J5DZY9-F1
#
_entry.id   AF-A0A1J5DZY9-F1
#
_cell.length_a   1.000
_cell.length_b   1.000
_cell.length_c   1.000
_cell.angle_alpha   90.00
_cell.angle_beta   90.00
_cell.angle_gamma   90.00
#
_symmetry.space_group_name_H-M   'P 1'
#
loop_
_entity.id
_entity.type
_entity.pdbx_description
1 polymer ?
#
loop_
_entity_poly.entity_id
_entity_poly.type
_entity_poly.pdbx_seq_one_letter_code
_entity_poly.pdbx_strand_id
1 'polypeptide(L)'
;MLPWILSALFASLTLGLVLRDLWRRFARARVARRRARRAIRGEQEAEKLLERAGYRLLERQAERRWTIESDGEPVEIDLRADLLVSRRGRTYVADVKTGGKAPSIRSAATRRQLLEYHVAYDTDGVLLVDMEARAIHVIEFGLELAPRRLGAAWWLAGLLAACAALWLGFR
;
A
#
# COMPACT_ATOMS: atom_id res chain seq x y z
N MET A 1 -27.94 -4.86 -57.23
CA MET A 1 -28.35 -5.56 -55.99
C MET A 1 -27.17 -6.04 -55.15
N LEU A 2 -26.11 -6.59 -55.77
CA LEU A 2 -24.88 -7.01 -55.08
C LEU A 2 -24.23 -6.01 -54.09
N PRO A 3 -24.10 -4.70 -54.37
CA PRO A 3 -23.47 -3.77 -53.43
C PRO A 3 -24.27 -3.61 -52.12
N TRP A 4 -25.60 -3.61 -52.18
CA TRP A 4 -26.47 -3.51 -51.01
C TRP A 4 -26.34 -4.74 -50.10
N ILE A 5 -26.16 -5.92 -50.68
CA ILE A 5 -25.94 -7.17 -49.94
C ILE A 5 -24.60 -7.12 -49.21
N LEU A 6 -23.53 -6.67 -49.88
CA LEU A 6 -22.21 -6.53 -49.26
C LEU A 6 -22.21 -5.49 -48.13
N SER A 7 -22.88 -4.35 -48.32
CA SER A 7 -23.04 -3.33 -47.27
C SER A 7 -23.82 -3.87 -46.07
N ALA A 8 -24.89 -4.64 -46.29
CA ALA A 8 -25.68 -5.24 -45.22
C ALA A 8 -24.86 -6.29 -44.42
N LEU A 9 -24.06 -7.11 -45.12
CA LEU A 9 -23.17 -8.09 -44.47
C LEU A 9 -22.09 -7.40 -43.63
N PHE A 10 -21.47 -6.33 -44.16
CA PHE A 10 -20.48 -5.56 -43.43
C PHE A 10 -21.10 -4.84 -42.20
N ALA A 11 -22.29 -4.27 -42.34
CA ALA A 11 -23.01 -3.65 -41.23
C ALA A 11 -23.39 -4.68 -40.15
N SER A 12 -23.82 -5.87 -40.54
CA SER A 12 -24.13 -6.97 -39.61
C SER A 12 -22.88 -7.46 -38.87
N LEU A 13 -21.77 -7.64 -39.57
CA LEU A 13 -20.49 -8.05 -38.98
C LEU A 13 -19.98 -7.00 -37.97
N THR A 14 -19.98 -5.73 -38.36
CA THR A 14 -19.54 -4.63 -37.49
C THR A 14 -20.44 -4.50 -36.26
N LEU A 15 -21.77 -4.58 -36.43
CA LEU A 15 -22.73 -4.60 -35.33
C LEU A 15 -22.47 -5.77 -34.38
N GLY A 16 -22.24 -6.98 -34.91
CA GLY A 16 -21.90 -8.16 -34.11
C GLY A 16 -20.62 -7.99 -33.29
N LEU A 17 -19.57 -7.41 -33.87
CA LEU A 17 -18.31 -7.12 -33.17
C LEU A 17 -18.49 -6.07 -32.07
N VAL A 18 -19.25 -5.01 -32.33
CA VAL A 18 -19.58 -3.95 -31.36
C VAL A 18 -20.38 -4.52 -30.18
N LEU A 19 -21.44 -5.30 -30.46
CA LEU A 19 -22.25 -5.95 -29.42
C LEU A 19 -21.40 -6.91 -28.57
N ARG A 20 -20.51 -7.68 -29.21
CA ARG A 20 -19.57 -8.57 -28.49
C ARG A 20 -18.64 -7.79 -27.57
N ASP A 21 -18.08 -6.67 -28.02
CA ASP A 21 -17.18 -5.86 -27.20
C ASP A 21 -17.93 -5.17 -26.05
N LEU A 22 -19.10 -4.60 -26.31
CA LEU A 22 -19.98 -4.05 -25.27
C LEU A 22 -20.33 -5.09 -24.21
N TRP A 23 -20.67 -6.31 -24.63
CA TRP A 23 -20.98 -7.40 -23.69
C TRP A 23 -19.75 -7.82 -22.88
N ARG A 24 -18.57 -7.92 -23.50
CA ARG A 24 -17.30 -8.21 -22.81
C ARG A 24 -16.95 -7.13 -21.80
N ARG A 25 -17.09 -5.84 -22.16
CA ARG A 25 -16.88 -4.71 -21.25
C ARG A 25 -17.84 -4.78 -20.06
N PHE A 26 -19.12 -5.04 -20.31
CA PHE A 26 -20.12 -5.15 -19.26
C PHE A 26 -19.88 -6.35 -18.32
N ALA A 27 -19.55 -7.52 -18.88
CA ALA A 27 -19.22 -8.70 -18.10
C ALA A 27 -17.97 -8.47 -17.23
N ARG A 28 -16.90 -7.90 -17.80
CA ARG A 28 -15.67 -7.53 -17.07
C ARG A 28 -15.96 -6.52 -15.96
N ALA A 29 -16.73 -5.47 -16.24
CA ALA A 29 -17.12 -4.47 -15.26
C ALA A 29 -17.93 -5.09 -14.11
N ARG A 30 -18.86 -6.01 -14.42
CA ARG A 30 -19.65 -6.72 -13.40
C ARG A 30 -18.77 -7.60 -12.51
N VAL A 31 -17.82 -8.34 -13.09
CA VAL A 31 -16.85 -9.16 -12.31
C VAL A 31 -15.95 -8.27 -11.46
N ALA A 32 -15.40 -7.19 -12.01
CA ALA A 32 -14.57 -6.24 -11.28
C ALA A 32 -15.34 -5.61 -10.11
N ARG A 33 -16.58 -5.16 -10.32
CA ARG A 33 -17.45 -4.63 -9.26
C ARG A 33 -17.72 -5.65 -8.15
N ARG A 34 -17.96 -6.92 -8.51
CA ARG A 34 -18.14 -7.99 -7.52
C ARG A 34 -16.87 -8.22 -6.70
N ARG A 35 -15.70 -8.23 -7.33
CA ARG A 35 -14.40 -8.36 -6.66
C ARG A 35 -14.12 -7.18 -5.72
N ALA A 36 -14.33 -5.94 -6.19
CA ALA A 36 -14.17 -4.74 -5.37
C ALA A 36 -15.07 -4.76 -4.12
N ARG A 37 -16.35 -5.12 -4.28
CA ARG A 37 -17.27 -5.26 -3.14
C ARG A 37 -16.80 -6.34 -2.14
N ARG A 38 -16.24 -7.44 -2.63
CA ARG A 38 -15.68 -8.50 -1.77
C ARG A 38 -14.44 -8.02 -1.02
N ALA A 39 -13.54 -7.27 -1.69
CA ALA A 39 -12.36 -6.68 -1.06
C ALA A 39 -12.76 -5.74 0.07
N ILE A 40 -13.66 -4.79 -0.19
CA ILE A 40 -14.17 -3.83 0.82
C ILE A 40 -14.78 -4.55 2.03
N ARG A 41 -15.58 -5.60 1.79
CA ARG A 41 -16.14 -6.41 2.90
C ARG A 41 -15.06 -7.13 3.68
N GLY A 42 -14.07 -7.69 2.98
CA GLY A 42 -12.92 -8.35 3.60
C GLY A 42 -12.12 -7.41 4.48
N GLU A 43 -11.86 -6.18 4.02
CA GLU A 43 -11.18 -5.13 4.79
C GLU A 43 -11.97 -4.75 6.05
N GLN A 44 -13.29 -4.55 5.93
CA GLN A 44 -14.15 -4.25 7.09
C GLN A 44 -14.19 -5.41 8.11
N GLU A 45 -14.18 -6.65 7.65
CA GLU A 45 -14.12 -7.82 8.53
C GLU A 45 -12.74 -8.01 9.17
N ALA A 46 -11.67 -7.65 8.44
CA ALA A 46 -10.30 -7.66 8.94
C ALA A 46 -10.10 -6.62 10.03
N GLU A 47 -10.64 -5.41 9.83
CA GLU A 47 -10.65 -4.36 10.85
C GLU A 47 -11.29 -4.87 12.16
N LYS A 48 -12.48 -5.48 12.07
CA LYS A 48 -13.15 -6.07 13.24
C LYS A 48 -12.36 -7.22 13.88
N LEU A 49 -11.59 -7.97 13.10
CA LEU A 49 -10.71 -9.03 13.63
C LEU A 49 -9.54 -8.43 14.40
N LEU A 50 -8.90 -7.40 13.84
CA LEU A 50 -7.82 -6.64 14.45
C LEU A 50 -8.27 -5.93 15.74
N GLU A 51 -9.43 -5.28 15.73
CA GLU A 51 -10.03 -4.64 16.92
C GLU A 51 -10.24 -5.64 18.06
N ARG A 52 -10.80 -6.82 17.75
CA ARG A 52 -10.98 -7.91 18.74
C ARG A 52 -9.65 -8.45 19.27
N ALA A 53 -8.58 -8.39 18.47
CA ALA A 53 -7.22 -8.72 18.90
C ALA A 53 -6.52 -7.58 19.67
N GLY A 54 -7.18 -6.44 19.86
CA GLY A 54 -6.70 -5.29 20.62
C GLY A 54 -5.86 -4.30 19.81
N TYR A 55 -5.95 -4.33 18.49
CA TYR A 55 -5.38 -3.31 17.62
C TYR A 55 -6.37 -2.16 17.45
N ARG A 56 -5.86 -0.92 17.40
CA ARG A 56 -6.62 0.28 17.09
C ARG A 56 -6.32 0.69 15.65
N LEU A 57 -7.35 0.91 14.85
CA LEU A 57 -7.21 1.47 13.51
C LEU A 57 -6.67 2.90 13.57
N LEU A 58 -5.65 3.20 12.76
CA LEU A 58 -5.13 4.55 12.55
C LEU A 58 -5.58 5.12 11.20
N GLU A 59 -5.44 4.34 10.13
CA GLU A 59 -5.73 4.78 8.76
C GLU A 59 -6.20 3.59 7.93
N ARG A 60 -7.21 3.79 7.08
CA ARG A 60 -7.61 2.79 6.07
C ARG A 60 -6.99 3.18 4.74
N GLN A 61 -6.58 2.17 3.97
CA GLN A 61 -6.05 2.37 2.64
C GLN A 61 -4.93 3.42 2.64
N ALA A 62 -4.05 3.34 3.62
CA ALA A 62 -3.06 4.35 3.91
C ALA A 62 -2.18 4.55 2.68
N GLU A 63 -2.04 5.80 2.24
CA GLU A 63 -1.26 6.16 1.06
C GLU A 63 0.04 6.84 1.51
N ARG A 64 1.17 6.39 0.98
CA ARG A 64 2.48 6.98 1.23
C ARG A 64 3.22 7.14 -0.08
N ARG A 65 3.95 8.25 -0.18
CA ARG A 65 4.97 8.45 -1.19
C ARG A 65 6.32 8.30 -0.53
N TRP A 66 7.22 7.59 -1.19
CA TRP A 66 8.59 7.48 -0.74
C TRP A 66 9.54 7.55 -1.93
N THR A 67 10.68 8.20 -1.69
CA THR A 67 11.68 8.48 -2.72
C THR A 67 12.79 7.43 -2.65
N ILE A 68 13.15 6.87 -3.79
CA ILE A 68 14.37 6.09 -3.97
C ILE A 68 15.34 6.91 -4.81
N GLU A 69 16.58 7.06 -4.36
CA GLU A 69 17.63 7.62 -5.20
C GLU A 69 18.20 6.52 -6.11
N SER A 70 18.12 6.71 -7.42
CA SER A 70 18.70 5.84 -8.44
C SER A 70 19.71 6.64 -9.23
N ASP A 71 21.00 6.31 -9.08
CA ASP A 71 22.10 7.01 -9.76
C ASP A 71 22.11 8.53 -9.53
N GLY A 72 21.70 8.96 -8.32
CA GLY A 72 21.62 10.37 -7.93
C GLY A 72 20.30 11.06 -8.30
N GLU A 73 19.41 10.38 -9.02
CA GLU A 73 18.10 10.91 -9.40
C GLU A 73 17.00 10.40 -8.45
N PRO A 74 16.14 11.30 -7.92
CA PRO A 74 15.02 10.90 -7.07
C PRO A 74 13.90 10.25 -7.89
N VAL A 75 13.48 9.06 -7.48
CA VAL A 75 12.35 8.32 -8.04
C VAL A 75 11.25 8.22 -6.97
N GLU A 76 10.16 8.93 -7.19
CA GLU A 76 8.97 8.87 -6.33
C GLU A 76 8.15 7.61 -6.61
N ILE A 77 7.82 6.89 -5.55
CA ILE A 77 6.98 5.69 -5.60
C ILE A 77 5.75 5.89 -4.72
N ASP A 78 4.58 5.72 -5.33
CA ASP A 78 3.31 5.64 -4.61
C ASP A 78 3.13 4.23 -4.04
N LEU A 79 2.88 4.14 -2.73
CA LEU A 79 2.66 2.91 -2.02
C LEU A 79 1.38 2.99 -1.19
N ARG A 80 0.56 1.94 -1.27
CA ARG A 80 -0.71 1.85 -0.54
C ARG A 80 -0.79 0.58 0.28
N ALA A 81 -1.10 0.73 1.55
CA ALA A 81 -1.34 -0.35 2.49
C ALA A 81 -2.83 -0.45 2.83
N ASP A 82 -3.34 -1.66 3.07
CA ASP A 82 -4.78 -1.83 3.34
C ASP A 82 -5.20 -1.15 4.64
N LEU A 83 -4.44 -1.33 5.72
CA LEU A 83 -4.71 -0.72 7.02
C LEU A 83 -3.40 -0.35 7.72
N LEU A 84 -3.42 0.78 8.44
CA LEU A 84 -2.40 1.14 9.42
C LEU A 84 -3.04 1.04 10.81
N VAL A 85 -2.41 0.32 11.72
CA VAL A 85 -2.96 0.04 13.06
C VAL A 85 -1.92 0.21 14.15
N SER A 86 -2.36 0.37 15.39
CA SER A 86 -1.49 0.40 16.57
C SER A 86 -1.93 -0.57 17.65
N ARG A 87 -0.97 -1.09 18.43
CA ARG A 87 -1.23 -1.90 19.61
C ARG A 87 -0.12 -1.70 20.63
N ARG A 88 -0.50 -1.31 21.85
CA ARG A 88 0.45 -1.09 22.98
C ARG A 88 1.61 -0.14 22.61
N GLY A 89 1.29 0.97 21.94
CA GLY A 89 2.27 1.98 21.54
C GLY A 89 3.11 1.64 20.30
N ARG A 90 2.97 0.43 19.76
CA ARG A 90 3.62 0.00 18.51
C ARG A 90 2.70 0.16 17.33
N THR A 91 3.23 0.54 16.18
CA THR A 91 2.51 0.78 14.92
C THR A 91 2.82 -0.33 13.92
N TYR A 92 1.81 -0.75 13.17
CA TYR A 92 1.93 -1.83 12.20
C TYR A 92 1.17 -1.50 10.92
N VAL A 93 1.75 -1.86 9.78
CA VAL A 93 0.98 -2.02 8.54
C VAL A 93 0.26 -3.36 8.58
N ALA A 94 -1.01 -3.43 8.21
CA ALA A 94 -1.73 -4.69 8.05
C ALA A 94 -2.12 -4.91 6.59
N ASP A 95 -1.63 -6.01 6.01
CA ASP A 95 -1.90 -6.47 4.65
C ASP A 95 -2.97 -7.57 4.71
N VAL A 96 -4.14 -7.30 4.12
CA VAL A 96 -5.34 -8.13 4.24
C VAL A 96 -5.45 -9.06 3.05
N LYS A 97 -5.31 -10.37 3.29
CA LYS A 97 -5.51 -11.39 2.26
C LYS A 97 -6.89 -12.01 2.37
N THR A 98 -7.63 -11.93 1.27
CA THR A 98 -8.93 -12.60 1.10
C THR A 98 -8.81 -13.66 0.01
N GLY A 99 -9.23 -14.90 0.29
CA GLY A 99 -9.22 -16.00 -0.68
C GLY A 99 -8.28 -17.16 -0.34
N GLY A 100 -8.51 -18.30 -1.01
CA GLY A 100 -7.97 -19.66 -0.77
C GLY A 100 -6.46 -19.84 -0.62
N LYS A 101 -5.69 -18.78 -0.82
CA LYS A 101 -4.23 -18.85 -0.85
C LYS A 101 -3.68 -18.07 0.33
N ALA A 102 -3.22 -18.81 1.32
CA ALA A 102 -2.55 -18.25 2.49
C ALA A 102 -1.35 -17.39 2.05
N PRO A 103 -1.16 -16.19 2.63
CA PRO A 103 0.05 -15.40 2.43
C PRO A 103 1.25 -16.22 2.93
N SER A 104 2.19 -16.50 2.02
CA SER A 104 3.37 -17.32 2.36
C SER A 104 4.59 -16.44 2.51
N ILE A 105 5.09 -16.33 3.74
CA ILE A 105 6.39 -15.68 4.05
C ILE A 105 7.57 -16.36 3.33
N ARG A 106 7.39 -17.60 2.83
CA ARG A 106 8.40 -18.31 2.03
C ARG A 106 8.55 -17.74 0.62
N SER A 107 7.58 -16.97 0.13
CA SER A 107 7.69 -16.26 -1.15
C SER A 107 8.63 -15.07 -1.06
N ALA A 108 9.62 -15.00 -1.96
CA ALA A 108 10.51 -13.85 -2.05
C ALA A 108 9.75 -12.54 -2.36
N ALA A 109 8.72 -12.61 -3.21
CA ALA A 109 7.90 -11.43 -3.54
C ALA A 109 7.17 -10.90 -2.31
N THR A 110 6.57 -11.78 -1.50
CA THR A 110 5.88 -11.39 -0.27
C THR A 110 6.86 -10.76 0.73
N ARG A 111 8.05 -11.36 0.93
CA ARG A 111 9.05 -10.76 1.83
C ARG A 111 9.51 -9.37 1.38
N ARG A 112 9.75 -9.17 0.08
CA ARG A 112 10.13 -7.86 -0.47
C ARG A 112 9.04 -6.81 -0.25
N GLN A 113 7.78 -7.17 -0.52
CA GLN A 113 6.64 -6.27 -0.30
C GLN A 113 6.48 -5.90 1.19
N LEU A 114 6.58 -6.87 2.11
CA LEU A 114 6.45 -6.59 3.54
C LEU A 114 7.61 -5.72 4.05
N LEU A 115 8.83 -5.93 3.53
CA LEU A 115 9.97 -5.09 3.85
C LEU A 115 9.76 -3.66 3.36
N GLU A 116 9.24 -3.49 2.13
CA GLU A 116 8.88 -2.18 1.59
C GLU A 116 7.86 -1.46 2.49
N TYR A 117 6.80 -2.15 2.93
CA TYR A 117 5.85 -1.56 3.88
C TYR A 117 6.50 -1.15 5.20
N HIS A 118 7.35 -2.01 5.77
CA HIS A 118 8.02 -1.72 7.03
C HIS A 118 8.88 -0.45 6.93
N VAL A 119 9.67 -0.32 5.86
CA VAL A 119 10.56 0.82 5.62
C VAL A 119 9.79 2.09 5.24
N ALA A 120 8.88 2.01 4.28
CA ALA A 120 8.19 3.19 3.76
C ALA A 120 7.20 3.81 4.77
N TYR A 121 6.61 2.99 5.65
CA TYR A 121 5.70 3.47 6.70
C TYR A 121 6.37 3.72 8.04
N ASP A 122 7.65 3.36 8.20
CA ASP A 122 8.40 3.49 9.46
C ASP A 122 7.64 2.87 10.65
N THR A 123 7.29 1.59 10.51
CA THR A 123 6.44 0.86 11.48
C THR A 123 7.24 -0.16 12.27
N ASP A 124 6.75 -0.56 13.45
CA ASP A 124 7.39 -1.59 14.29
C ASP A 124 7.32 -3.01 13.68
N GLY A 125 6.50 -3.20 12.66
CA GLY A 125 6.34 -4.48 11.97
C GLY A 125 5.14 -4.48 11.01
N VAL A 126 4.88 -5.62 10.40
CA VAL A 126 3.78 -5.81 9.45
C VAL A 126 2.90 -6.99 9.88
N LEU A 127 1.59 -6.86 9.74
CA LEU A 127 0.62 -7.90 10.02
C LEU A 127 0.16 -8.52 8.69
N LEU A 128 0.28 -9.83 8.57
CA LEU A 128 -0.43 -10.59 7.54
C LEU A 128 -1.77 -11.04 8.13
N VAL A 129 -2.86 -10.50 7.60
CA VAL A 129 -4.21 -10.86 8.05
C VAL A 129 -4.82 -11.84 7.06
N ASP A 130 -4.94 -13.11 7.48
CA ASP A 130 -5.60 -14.16 6.71
C ASP A 130 -7.07 -14.21 7.09
N MET A 131 -7.93 -13.73 6.19
CA MET A 131 -9.38 -13.66 6.43
C MET A 131 -10.09 -15.01 6.29
N GLU A 132 -9.47 -16.01 5.67
CA GLU A 132 -10.05 -17.36 5.60
C GLU A 132 -9.75 -18.15 6.86
N ALA A 133 -8.50 -18.13 7.32
CA ALA A 133 -8.10 -18.77 8.58
C ALA A 133 -8.48 -17.95 9.82
N ARG A 134 -8.91 -16.69 9.63
CA ARG A 134 -9.10 -15.68 10.69
C ARG A 134 -7.87 -15.53 11.60
N ALA A 135 -6.70 -15.58 10.98
CA ALA A 135 -5.41 -15.52 11.66
C ALA A 135 -4.72 -14.17 11.42
N ILE A 136 -4.01 -13.69 12.43
CA ILE A 136 -3.15 -12.51 12.35
C ILE A 136 -1.73 -13.00 12.60
N HIS A 137 -0.87 -12.87 11.60
CA HIS A 137 0.56 -13.19 11.75
C HIS A 137 1.35 -11.89 11.86
N VAL A 138 2.05 -11.72 12.98
CA VAL A 138 2.96 -10.59 13.18
C VAL A 138 4.30 -10.92 12.53
N ILE A 139 4.75 -10.05 11.64
CA ILE A 139 6.06 -10.12 10.99
C ILE A 139 6.89 -8.97 11.52
N GLU A 140 7.90 -9.31 12.31
CA GLU A 140 8.88 -8.36 12.82
C GLU A 140 10.18 -8.52 12.03
N PHE A 141 10.76 -7.39 11.66
CA PHE A 141 12.04 -7.35 10.97
C PHE A 141 13.11 -7.09 12.02
N GLY A 142 14.05 -8.03 12.19
CA GLY A 142 15.22 -7.84 13.06
C GLY A 142 16.25 -6.89 12.46
N LEU A 143 15.79 -5.78 11.88
CA LEU A 143 16.62 -4.76 11.25
C LEU A 143 16.87 -3.66 12.27
N GLU A 144 18.14 -3.40 12.56
CA GLU A 144 18.54 -2.15 13.19
C GLU A 144 18.57 -1.07 12.11
N LEU A 145 17.42 -0.45 11.86
CA LEU A 145 17.39 0.73 11.00
C LEU A 145 18.11 1.86 11.74
N ALA A 146 19.27 2.26 11.22
CA ALA A 146 20.07 3.32 11.83
C ALA A 146 19.20 4.57 12.02
N PRO A 147 19.19 5.21 13.20
CA PRO A 147 18.37 6.39 13.44
C PRO A 147 18.74 7.47 12.44
N ARG A 148 17.72 8.10 11.84
CA ARG A 148 17.89 9.29 10.98
C ARG A 148 18.79 10.27 11.69
N ARG A 149 19.91 10.65 11.07
CA ARG A 149 20.74 11.76 11.55
C ARG A 149 19.85 13.00 11.52
N LEU A 150 19.31 13.39 12.68
CA LEU A 150 18.52 14.60 12.83
C LEU A 150 19.44 15.79 12.51
N GLY A 151 19.30 16.34 11.31
CA GLY A 151 19.97 17.59 10.91
C GLY A 151 19.70 18.74 11.88
N ALA A 152 18.66 18.63 12.73
CA ALA A 152 18.30 19.57 13.79
C ALA A 152 19.40 19.80 14.85
N ALA A 153 20.25 18.81 15.13
CA ALA A 153 21.30 18.95 16.16
C ALA A 153 22.39 19.96 15.75
N TRP A 154 22.67 20.09 14.45
CA TRP A 154 23.64 21.05 13.93
C TRP A 154 23.13 22.49 13.99
N TRP A 155 21.82 22.71 13.84
CA TRP A 155 21.22 24.05 13.97
C TRP A 155 21.29 24.57 15.41
N LEU A 156 21.06 23.69 16.41
CA LEU A 156 21.19 24.06 17.83
C LEU A 156 22.66 24.30 18.23
N ALA A 157 23.59 23.47 17.74
CA ALA A 157 25.02 23.69 17.96
C ALA A 157 25.51 24.99 17.30
N GLY A 158 25.04 25.31 16.10
CA GLY A 158 25.33 26.57 15.41
C GLY A 158 24.76 27.80 16.14
N LEU A 159 23.55 27.72 16.67
CA LEU A 159 22.94 28.78 17.48
C LEU A 159 23.72 29.02 18.78
N LEU A 160 24.13 27.96 19.48
CA LEU A 160 24.93 28.08 20.70
C LEU A 160 26.32 28.66 20.42
N ALA A 161 26.97 28.28 19.32
CA ALA A 161 28.25 28.84 18.92
C ALA A 161 28.14 30.32 18.53
N ALA A 162 27.06 30.72 17.83
CA ALA A 162 26.79 32.11 17.49
C ALA A 162 26.53 32.98 18.73
N CYS A 163 25.75 32.48 19.70
CA CYS A 163 25.55 33.16 20.99
C CYS A 163 26.86 33.31 21.79
N ALA A 164 27.72 32.27 21.80
CA ALA A 164 29.02 32.33 22.47
C ALA A 164 29.97 33.34 21.80
N ALA A 165 29.99 33.40 20.47
CA ALA A 165 30.80 34.36 19.71
C ALA A 165 30.36 35.81 19.96
N LEU A 166 29.05 36.07 20.01
CA LEU A 166 28.49 37.39 20.32
C LEU A 166 28.81 37.83 21.76
N TRP A 167 28.84 36.91 22.72
CA TRP A 167 29.19 37.20 24.12
C TRP A 167 30.68 37.52 24.31
N LEU A 168 31.56 36.86 23.55
CA LEU A 168 33.01 37.11 23.57
C LEU A 168 33.42 38.38 22.81
N GLY A 169 32.67 38.77 21.78
CA GLY A 169 32.92 39.99 21.00
C GLY A 169 32.45 41.30 21.66
N PHE A 170 31.72 41.21 22.78
CA PHE A 170 31.22 42.36 23.54
C PHE A 170 32.01 42.63 24.84
N ARG A 171 33.17 41.99 25.02
CA ARG A 171 34.11 42.23 26.13
C ARG A 171 35.30 43.09 25.74
#